data_AF-A0A9D6IEP7-F1
#
_entry.id   AF-A0A9D6IEP7-F1
#
_cell.length_a   1.000
_cell.length_b   1.000
_cell.length_c   1.000
_cell.angle_alpha   90.00
_cell.angle_beta   90.00
_cell.angle_gamma   90.00
#
_symmetry.space_group_name_H-M   'P 1'
#
loop_
_entity.id
_entity.type
_entity.pdbx_description
1 polymer ?
#
loop_
_entity_poly.entity_id
_entity_poly.type
_entity_poly.pdbx_seq_one_letter_code
_entity_poly.pdbx_strand_id
1 'polypeptide(L)'
;MQIRFRPVEPEFPRGEVADLLAVGQLIDEAMRPGHFFAAPDLSLAWSAGRAETIPWEIFRGRALDASQTRLQKSFLSWHMLSAGADEPIVSVKLDVHVGQIHVTRGLLIHAWEGYDAGGGVIESREIVKWTRELVGTIRLADFPDLESVRDELICLIWQAVVGTSRLPLISVEAPLPAFVFGELHYGHRADAGDTPCQSWADFLAGGLRSTNAFAENVKLIEFTLRHLETARLPELVDILKQSSCRAELPGIFGQMFNDVSLSPYTRFVDDALECWDLLARQGVIDLDTKIDFLSRLLRQVCRHLTAYDLVTFHHRGANYPDALLLDELLTHYLREIDARPERFLGADNRSRLRRRALRQGCLLRRHYEGHLVPDLPTSPGENARVLAASHPRVPEEQLTQPRRRRRQLFADEPLPALLSPQARQVLDRGLRDLTLLDERVEMGLGVFIDRPLGYAKAVAEPDLTPLLAHEAFSPSLARRRWQEVKALCQTLAIAFDATQLDECFANGVWPAGLAHTVLANCPRPTAALADVRQVAEDFVILRTLPGGLRVVLDFLAAVHALPAPTDWRCRLCVQVVDGESGMRLALYDERLERRWEIACSGSAGYITRAGVELPRSISIGVSAEPAAVDQ
;
A
#
# COMPACT_ATOMS: atom_id res chain seq x y z
N MET A 1 23.82 0.05 -12.35
CA MET A 1 23.54 0.55 -10.98
C MET A 1 22.73 -0.52 -10.29
N GLN A 2 23.11 -0.94 -9.09
CA GLN A 2 22.37 -1.99 -8.39
C GLN A 2 21.23 -1.35 -7.59
N ILE A 3 20.01 -1.87 -7.75
CA ILE A 3 18.89 -1.50 -6.88
C ILE A 3 19.18 -2.11 -5.52
N ARG A 4 19.33 -1.24 -4.51
CA ARG A 4 19.59 -1.61 -3.12
C ARG A 4 18.46 -1.11 -2.23
N PHE A 5 18.17 -1.85 -1.16
CA PHE A 5 17.22 -1.47 -0.15
C PHE A 5 17.80 -0.38 0.75
N ARG A 6 19.00 -0.60 1.28
CA ARG A 6 19.77 0.37 2.08
C ARG A 6 20.94 0.99 1.31
N PRO A 7 21.42 2.17 1.72
CA PRO A 7 22.69 2.71 1.25
C PRO A 7 23.87 1.76 1.53
N VAL A 8 24.92 1.82 0.71
CA VAL A 8 26.16 1.03 0.88
C VAL A 8 26.83 1.37 2.21
N GLU A 9 27.17 0.35 3.00
CA GLU A 9 27.96 0.53 4.21
C GLU A 9 29.45 0.42 3.84
N PRO A 10 30.26 1.47 4.05
CA PRO A 10 31.65 1.50 3.57
C PRO A 10 32.56 0.46 4.24
N GLU A 11 32.16 -0.10 5.38
CA GLU A 11 32.99 -0.97 6.22
C GLU A 11 32.62 -2.47 6.11
N PHE A 12 31.69 -2.87 5.24
CA PHE A 12 31.29 -4.27 5.15
C PHE A 12 32.37 -5.14 4.48
N PRO A 13 32.77 -6.29 5.06
CA PRO A 13 33.79 -7.16 4.48
C PRO A 13 33.40 -7.65 3.08
N ARG A 14 34.33 -7.55 2.12
CA ARG A 14 34.16 -8.17 0.80
C ARG A 14 34.39 -9.67 0.92
N GLY A 15 33.31 -10.46 0.90
CA GLY A 15 33.37 -11.91 0.78
C GLY A 15 32.70 -12.41 -0.49
N GLU A 16 33.10 -13.60 -0.94
CA GLU A 16 32.51 -14.25 -2.11
C GLU A 16 31.20 -14.95 -1.74
N VAL A 17 30.20 -14.81 -2.61
CA VAL A 17 28.87 -15.40 -2.42
C VAL A 17 28.88 -16.94 -2.48
N ALA A 18 29.97 -17.54 -2.98
CA ALA A 18 30.19 -18.98 -3.00
C ALA A 18 30.60 -19.57 -1.64
N ASP A 19 31.05 -18.75 -0.69
CA ASP A 19 31.37 -19.20 0.67
C ASP A 19 30.10 -19.36 1.50
N LEU A 20 29.53 -20.56 1.50
CA LEU A 20 28.30 -20.88 2.22
C LEU A 20 28.43 -20.75 3.74
N LEU A 21 29.64 -20.82 4.30
CA LEU A 21 29.86 -20.56 5.72
C LEU A 21 29.71 -19.07 6.02
N ALA A 22 30.29 -18.21 5.18
CA ALA A 22 30.11 -16.77 5.28
C ALA A 22 28.64 -16.35 5.07
N VAL A 23 27.92 -17.02 4.16
CA VAL A 23 26.47 -16.83 4.00
C VAL A 23 25.71 -17.24 5.28
N GLY A 24 26.08 -18.35 5.92
CA GLY A 24 25.50 -18.76 7.20
C GLY A 24 25.72 -17.72 8.31
N GLN A 25 26.93 -17.17 8.42
CA GLN A 25 27.27 -16.11 9.39
C GLN A 25 26.51 -14.81 9.13
N LEU A 26 26.28 -14.48 7.86
CA LEU A 26 25.46 -13.35 7.46
C LEU A 26 24.00 -13.55 7.90
N ILE A 27 23.45 -14.76 7.76
CA ILE A 27 22.10 -15.06 8.26
C ILE A 27 22.05 -15.02 9.79
N ASP A 28 23.06 -15.57 10.48
CA ASP A 28 23.21 -15.45 11.94
C ASP A 28 23.12 -13.99 12.37
N GLU A 29 23.88 -13.11 11.71
CA GLU A 29 23.88 -11.66 11.96
C GLU A 29 22.48 -11.06 11.71
N ALA A 30 21.92 -11.24 10.52
CA ALA A 30 20.64 -10.63 10.14
C ALA A 30 19.46 -11.09 11.02
N MET A 31 19.54 -12.30 11.60
CA MET A 31 18.52 -12.88 12.50
C MET A 31 18.81 -12.67 14.00
N ARG A 32 19.84 -11.89 14.37
CA ARG A 32 20.14 -11.61 15.78
C ARG A 32 18.92 -11.00 16.49
N PRO A 33 18.59 -11.44 17.73
CA PRO A 33 17.42 -10.94 18.44
C PRO A 33 17.40 -9.42 18.61
N GLY A 34 18.56 -8.78 18.79
CA GLY A 34 18.65 -7.32 18.93
C GLY A 34 18.24 -6.51 17.70
N HIS A 35 18.02 -7.12 16.53
CA HIS A 35 17.38 -6.44 15.39
C HIS A 35 15.87 -6.34 15.53
N PHE A 36 15.27 -7.04 16.49
CA PHE A 36 13.84 -7.05 16.69
C PHE A 36 13.44 -6.19 17.88
N PHE A 37 12.32 -5.49 17.73
CA PHE A 37 11.54 -5.05 18.86
C PHE A 37 10.52 -6.13 19.21
N ALA A 38 10.36 -6.44 20.49
CA ALA A 38 9.29 -7.29 20.98
C ALA A 38 8.61 -6.62 22.18
N ALA A 39 7.29 -6.47 22.12
CA ALA A 39 6.52 -5.96 23.25
C ALA A 39 6.68 -6.91 24.45
N PRO A 40 6.56 -6.41 25.70
CA PRO A 40 6.78 -7.21 26.90
C PRO A 40 5.97 -8.51 26.97
N ASP A 41 4.74 -8.49 26.42
CA ASP A 41 3.83 -9.64 26.43
C ASP A 41 4.08 -10.64 25.28
N LEU A 42 4.91 -10.28 24.30
CA LEU A 42 5.28 -11.14 23.18
C LEU A 42 6.54 -11.95 23.51
N SER A 43 6.35 -13.16 24.02
CA SER A 43 7.45 -14.10 24.29
C SER A 43 7.94 -14.76 23.01
N LEU A 44 9.24 -14.60 22.74
CA LEU A 44 9.90 -15.07 21.53
C LEU A 44 11.09 -15.97 21.86
N ALA A 45 11.34 -16.96 21.01
CA ALA A 45 12.50 -17.85 21.09
C ALA A 45 13.23 -17.90 19.74
N TRP A 46 14.55 -18.05 19.78
CA TRP A 46 15.40 -18.13 18.60
C TRP A 46 16.07 -19.49 18.50
N SER A 47 16.23 -19.96 17.27
CA SER A 47 17.16 -21.04 16.93
C SER A 47 17.96 -20.64 15.70
N ALA A 48 19.24 -21.01 15.68
CA ALA A 48 20.19 -20.60 14.67
C ALA A 48 20.91 -21.81 14.06
N GLY A 49 21.08 -21.81 12.74
CA GLY A 49 21.84 -22.82 12.00
C GLY A 49 21.36 -24.26 12.18
N ARG A 50 20.09 -24.49 12.50
CA ARG A 50 19.55 -25.84 12.74
C ARG A 50 19.42 -26.59 11.42
N ALA A 51 20.08 -27.74 11.29
CA ALA A 51 19.81 -28.66 10.19
C ALA A 51 18.42 -29.29 10.35
N GLU A 52 17.58 -29.15 9.33
CA GLU A 52 16.24 -29.75 9.30
C GLU A 52 15.90 -30.30 7.92
N THR A 53 15.00 -31.28 7.86
CA THR A 53 14.41 -31.77 6.61
C THR A 53 12.90 -31.71 6.73
N ILE A 54 12.26 -31.00 5.81
CA ILE A 54 10.82 -30.69 5.89
C ILE A 54 10.14 -30.91 4.53
N PRO A 55 8.81 -31.15 4.51
CA PRO A 55 8.01 -31.05 3.30
C PRO A 55 8.18 -29.66 2.69
N TRP A 56 8.61 -29.60 1.43
CA TRP A 56 8.89 -28.34 0.75
C TRP A 56 8.72 -28.43 -0.75
N GLU A 57 7.82 -27.62 -1.26
CA GLU A 57 7.62 -27.40 -2.69
C GLU A 57 7.21 -25.95 -2.89
N ILE A 58 7.87 -25.27 -3.85
CA ILE A 58 7.47 -23.93 -4.28
C ILE A 58 6.66 -24.10 -5.57
N PHE A 59 5.38 -23.79 -5.51
CA PHE A 59 4.48 -23.83 -6.65
C PHE A 59 3.94 -22.43 -6.91
N ARG A 60 4.20 -21.88 -8.11
CA ARG A 60 3.77 -20.53 -8.52
C ARG A 60 4.11 -19.45 -7.49
N GLY A 61 5.38 -19.45 -7.05
CA GLY A 61 5.90 -18.48 -6.09
C GLY A 61 5.40 -18.64 -4.65
N ARG A 62 4.67 -19.71 -4.32
CA ARG A 62 4.19 -19.99 -2.95
C ARG A 62 4.80 -21.28 -2.41
N ALA A 63 5.11 -21.30 -1.12
CA ALA A 63 5.36 -22.55 -0.42
C ALA A 63 4.03 -23.32 -0.28
N LEU A 64 3.99 -24.56 -0.77
CA LEU A 64 2.83 -25.43 -0.58
C LEU A 64 2.70 -25.85 0.90
N ASP A 65 1.46 -26.08 1.32
CA ASP A 65 1.18 -26.68 2.61
C ASP A 65 1.83 -28.07 2.69
N ALA A 66 2.32 -28.46 3.87
CA ALA A 66 2.98 -29.74 4.07
C ALA A 66 2.09 -30.95 3.70
N SER A 67 0.76 -30.82 3.83
CA SER A 67 -0.19 -31.85 3.42
C SER A 67 -0.35 -31.98 1.89
N GLN A 68 0.09 -30.98 1.12
CA GLN A 68 -0.08 -30.90 -0.34
C GLN A 68 1.16 -31.34 -1.11
N THR A 69 2.28 -31.63 -0.43
CA THR A 69 3.50 -32.09 -1.09
C THR A 69 4.12 -33.27 -0.36
N ARG A 70 4.75 -34.16 -1.13
CA ARG A 70 5.58 -35.25 -0.61
C ARG A 70 7.07 -34.98 -0.78
N LEU A 71 7.43 -33.89 -1.47
CA LEU A 71 8.82 -33.51 -1.69
C LEU A 71 9.42 -33.08 -0.35
N GLN A 72 10.54 -33.68 0.01
CA GLN A 72 11.31 -33.34 1.20
C GLN A 72 12.54 -32.54 0.78
N LYS A 73 12.90 -31.54 1.58
CA LYS A 73 14.08 -30.72 1.34
C LYS A 73 14.80 -30.40 2.64
N SER A 74 16.12 -30.45 2.59
CA SER A 74 16.99 -30.20 3.75
C SER A 74 17.52 -28.77 3.72
N PHE A 75 17.57 -28.15 4.89
CA PHE A 75 18.02 -26.77 5.07
C PHE A 75 18.90 -26.63 6.31
N LEU A 76 19.75 -25.61 6.31
CA LEU A 76 20.14 -24.93 7.54
C LEU A 76 19.15 -23.80 7.81
N SER A 77 18.57 -23.78 9.00
CA SER A 77 17.45 -22.90 9.30
C SER A 77 17.65 -22.06 10.55
N TRP A 78 17.16 -20.83 10.46
CA TRP A 78 17.04 -19.87 11.53
C TRP A 78 15.56 -19.58 11.75
N HIS A 79 15.13 -19.62 13.00
CA HIS A 79 13.72 -19.44 13.37
C HIS A 79 13.60 -18.42 14.49
N MET A 80 12.59 -17.55 14.37
CA MET A 80 12.01 -16.80 15.47
C MET A 80 10.61 -17.38 15.73
N LEU A 81 10.41 -17.99 16.89
CA LEU A 81 9.16 -18.63 17.30
C LEU A 81 8.45 -17.80 18.35
N SER A 82 7.12 -17.77 18.31
CA SER A 82 6.31 -17.32 19.46
C SER A 82 6.13 -18.46 20.46
N ALA A 83 5.97 -18.14 21.73
CA ALA A 83 5.57 -19.12 22.73
C ALA A 83 4.28 -19.85 22.31
N GLY A 84 4.33 -21.17 22.20
CA GLY A 84 3.18 -22.01 21.83
C GLY A 84 2.84 -22.05 20.33
N ALA A 85 3.64 -21.45 19.46
CA ALA A 85 3.47 -21.58 18.01
C ALA A 85 4.14 -22.86 17.48
N ASP A 86 3.43 -23.60 16.62
CA ASP A 86 3.97 -24.77 15.93
C ASP A 86 4.80 -24.39 14.69
N GLU A 87 4.65 -23.15 14.22
CA GLU A 87 5.33 -22.61 13.05
C GLU A 87 6.10 -21.33 13.44
N PRO A 88 7.34 -21.12 12.95
CA PRO A 88 8.08 -19.88 13.20
C PRO A 88 7.34 -18.66 12.67
N ILE A 89 7.32 -17.58 13.44
CA ILE A 89 6.79 -16.28 12.98
C ILE A 89 7.61 -15.79 11.78
N VAL A 90 8.94 -15.86 11.88
CA VAL A 90 9.87 -15.61 10.78
C VAL A 90 10.89 -16.74 10.72
N SER A 91 11.21 -17.19 9.52
CA SER A 91 12.29 -18.15 9.30
C SER A 91 13.11 -17.80 8.06
N VAL A 92 14.42 -17.97 8.19
CA VAL A 92 15.36 -17.95 7.07
C VAL A 92 15.90 -19.36 6.89
N LYS A 93 15.91 -19.86 5.65
CA LYS A 93 16.35 -21.22 5.32
C LYS A 93 17.40 -21.17 4.21
N LEU A 94 18.60 -21.66 4.48
CA LEU A 94 19.66 -21.83 3.49
C LEU A 94 19.62 -23.25 2.92
N ASP A 95 19.32 -23.34 1.63
CA ASP A 95 19.56 -24.55 0.85
C ASP A 95 20.99 -24.52 0.31
N VAL A 96 21.86 -25.23 1.01
CA VAL A 96 23.28 -25.35 0.69
C VAL A 96 23.53 -26.09 -0.63
N HIS A 97 22.59 -26.89 -1.13
CA HIS A 97 22.79 -27.70 -2.33
C HIS A 97 22.61 -26.91 -3.62
N VAL A 98 21.71 -25.93 -3.63
CA VAL A 98 21.44 -25.08 -4.81
C VAL A 98 21.82 -23.62 -4.61
N GLY A 99 22.35 -23.26 -3.44
CA GLY A 99 22.75 -21.88 -3.12
C GLY A 99 21.55 -20.93 -3.12
N GLN A 100 20.53 -21.24 -2.33
CA GLN A 100 19.34 -20.39 -2.19
C GLN A 100 19.03 -20.09 -0.72
N ILE A 101 18.61 -18.86 -0.46
CA ILE A 101 18.04 -18.45 0.83
C ILE A 101 16.56 -18.24 0.63
N HIS A 102 15.73 -18.88 1.45
CA HIS A 102 14.28 -18.68 1.49
C HIS A 102 13.91 -17.95 2.77
N VAL A 103 13.16 -16.85 2.66
CA VAL A 103 12.56 -16.18 3.81
C VAL A 103 11.08 -16.52 3.84
N THR A 104 10.62 -17.07 4.96
CA THR A 104 9.24 -17.46 5.18
C THR A 104 8.70 -16.85 6.46
N ARG A 105 7.37 -16.79 6.57
CA ARG A 105 6.68 -16.43 7.81
C ARG A 105 5.53 -17.38 8.11
N GLY A 106 5.22 -17.55 9.38
CA GLY A 106 4.09 -18.34 9.86
C GLY A 106 2.89 -17.44 10.16
N LEU A 107 1.71 -17.84 9.70
CA LEU A 107 0.44 -17.21 10.03
C LEU A 107 -0.55 -18.23 10.56
N LEU A 108 -1.23 -17.90 11.66
CA LEU A 108 -2.37 -18.67 12.14
C LEU A 108 -3.62 -18.24 11.37
N ILE A 109 -4.25 -19.16 10.65
CA ILE A 109 -5.39 -18.87 9.77
C ILE A 109 -6.58 -19.80 10.04
N HIS A 110 -7.76 -19.31 9.70
CA HIS A 110 -8.95 -20.11 9.43
C HIS A 110 -8.84 -20.70 8.03
N ALA A 111 -8.84 -22.03 7.94
CA ALA A 111 -8.74 -22.76 6.68
C ALA A 111 -9.83 -23.83 6.60
N TRP A 112 -10.07 -24.34 5.39
CA TRP A 112 -10.95 -25.49 5.18
C TRP A 112 -10.10 -26.72 4.86
N GLU A 113 -10.40 -27.83 5.53
CA GLU A 113 -9.81 -29.13 5.20
C GLU A 113 -10.89 -30.12 4.78
N GLY A 114 -10.54 -30.96 3.80
CA GLY A 114 -11.36 -32.10 3.43
C GLY A 114 -11.14 -33.25 4.40
N TYR A 115 -12.21 -33.92 4.83
CA TYR A 115 -12.15 -35.14 5.62
C TYR A 115 -13.11 -36.19 5.06
N ASP A 116 -12.76 -37.46 5.20
CA ASP A 116 -13.65 -38.58 4.85
C ASP A 116 -14.70 -38.75 5.95
N ALA A 117 -15.95 -38.43 5.64
CA ALA A 117 -17.10 -38.60 6.52
C ALA A 117 -17.57 -40.07 6.60
N GLY A 118 -16.90 -40.97 5.88
CA GLY A 118 -17.24 -42.39 5.73
C GLY A 118 -17.90 -42.68 4.39
N GLY A 119 -17.77 -43.93 3.92
CA GLY A 119 -18.36 -44.37 2.65
C GLY A 119 -17.75 -43.71 1.40
N GLY A 120 -16.56 -43.11 1.52
CA GLY A 120 -15.90 -42.40 0.43
C GLY A 120 -16.45 -40.99 0.18
N VAL A 121 -17.24 -40.45 1.11
CA VAL A 121 -17.77 -39.08 1.03
C VAL A 121 -16.75 -38.12 1.65
N ILE A 122 -16.20 -37.21 0.84
CA ILE A 122 -15.34 -36.14 1.33
C ILE A 122 -16.19 -34.92 1.64
N GLU A 123 -16.20 -34.53 2.91
CA GLU A 123 -16.80 -33.28 3.39
C GLU A 123 -15.71 -32.27 3.72
N SER A 124 -16.06 -30.98 3.82
CA SER A 124 -15.14 -29.93 4.24
C SER A 124 -15.53 -29.40 5.61
N ARG A 125 -14.56 -29.20 6.50
CA ARG A 125 -14.75 -28.49 7.76
C ARG A 125 -13.76 -27.36 7.90
N GLU A 126 -14.17 -26.33 8.64
CA GLU A 126 -13.28 -25.27 9.02
C GLU A 126 -12.37 -25.73 10.16
N ILE A 127 -11.10 -25.35 10.07
CA ILE A 127 -10.06 -25.57 11.06
C ILE A 127 -9.26 -24.30 11.28
N VAL A 128 -8.57 -24.23 12.42
CA VAL A 128 -7.52 -23.27 12.67
C VAL A 128 -6.18 -23.98 12.52
N LYS A 129 -5.29 -23.46 11.67
CA LYS A 129 -3.96 -24.01 11.49
C LYS A 129 -2.92 -22.95 11.17
N TRP A 130 -1.67 -23.27 11.49
CA TRP A 130 -0.52 -22.52 11.00
C TRP A 130 -0.32 -22.78 9.51
N THR A 131 -0.06 -21.72 8.77
CA THR A 131 0.33 -21.77 7.36
C THR A 131 1.66 -21.05 7.18
N ARG A 132 2.55 -21.68 6.42
CA ARG A 132 3.84 -21.11 6.04
C ARG A 132 3.69 -20.36 4.72
N GLU A 133 4.11 -19.11 4.71
CA GLU A 133 4.13 -18.28 3.50
C GLU A 133 5.57 -17.99 3.07
N LEU A 134 5.84 -18.11 1.77
CA LEU A 134 7.10 -17.66 1.18
C LEU A 134 7.05 -16.15 0.97
N VAL A 135 7.96 -15.42 1.62
CA VAL A 135 8.11 -13.97 1.45
C VAL A 135 9.01 -13.67 0.25
N GLY A 136 10.13 -14.40 0.14
CA GLY A 136 11.03 -14.25 -1.00
C GLY A 136 12.10 -15.34 -1.05
N THR A 137 12.79 -15.42 -2.19
CA THR A 137 13.93 -16.32 -2.40
C THR A 137 15.10 -15.57 -3.01
N ILE A 138 16.25 -15.65 -2.37
CA ILE A 138 17.53 -15.13 -2.86
C ILE A 138 18.25 -16.29 -3.52
N ARG A 139 18.56 -16.17 -4.81
CA ARG A 139 19.48 -17.09 -5.50
C ARG A 139 20.86 -16.49 -5.43
N LEU A 140 21.79 -17.14 -4.73
CA LEU A 140 23.12 -16.60 -4.48
C LEU A 140 23.85 -16.22 -5.79
N ALA A 141 23.68 -17.01 -6.85
CA ALA A 141 24.27 -16.73 -8.17
C ALA A 141 23.78 -15.43 -8.84
N ASP A 142 22.67 -14.85 -8.39
CA ASP A 142 22.16 -13.59 -8.94
C ASP A 142 22.85 -12.35 -8.31
N PHE A 143 23.68 -12.52 -7.28
CA PHE A 143 24.27 -11.44 -6.51
C PHE A 143 25.79 -11.38 -6.70
N PRO A 144 26.37 -10.18 -6.86
CA PRO A 144 27.81 -10.04 -7.12
C PRO A 144 28.67 -10.24 -5.87
N ASP A 145 28.14 -9.96 -4.68
CA ASP A 145 28.87 -9.95 -3.42
C ASP A 145 27.95 -10.23 -2.21
N LEU A 146 28.54 -10.54 -1.06
CA LEU A 146 27.80 -10.81 0.19
C LEU A 146 27.08 -9.58 0.74
N GLU A 147 27.58 -8.37 0.51
CA GLU A 147 26.90 -7.14 0.95
C GLU A 147 25.53 -7.01 0.30
N SER A 148 25.46 -7.32 -0.99
CA SER A 148 24.21 -7.33 -1.76
C SER A 148 23.25 -8.43 -1.31
N VAL A 149 23.77 -9.60 -0.92
CA VAL A 149 22.96 -10.68 -0.33
C VAL A 149 22.42 -10.24 1.04
N ARG A 150 23.23 -9.56 1.85
CA ARG A 150 22.83 -9.02 3.16
C ARG A 150 21.72 -8.00 3.03
N ASP A 151 21.87 -7.04 2.13
CA ASP A 151 20.87 -6.00 1.87
C ASP A 151 19.51 -6.60 1.45
N GLU A 152 19.53 -7.57 0.52
CA GLU A 152 18.31 -8.27 0.13
C GLU A 152 17.70 -9.09 1.27
N LEU A 153 18.54 -9.78 2.06
CA LEU A 153 18.07 -10.56 3.20
C LEU A 153 17.41 -9.69 4.26
N ILE A 154 18.02 -8.55 4.60
CA ILE A 154 17.45 -7.54 5.51
C ILE A 154 16.09 -7.09 4.99
N CYS A 155 16.00 -6.78 3.69
CA CYS A 155 14.73 -6.37 3.07
C CYS A 155 13.65 -7.45 3.19
N LEU A 156 13.97 -8.71 2.89
CA LEU A 156 13.00 -9.80 2.95
C LEU A 156 12.57 -10.14 4.39
N ILE A 157 13.47 -10.08 5.37
CA ILE A 157 13.11 -10.25 6.80
C ILE A 157 12.20 -9.09 7.24
N TRP A 158 12.54 -7.86 6.86
CA TRP A 158 11.70 -6.69 7.13
C TRP A 158 10.30 -6.85 6.53
N GLN A 159 10.21 -7.21 5.24
CA GLN A 159 8.94 -7.49 4.56
C GLN A 159 8.15 -8.65 5.19
N ALA A 160 8.83 -9.67 5.73
CA ALA A 160 8.17 -10.76 6.44
C ALA A 160 7.35 -10.22 7.62
N VAL A 161 7.84 -9.19 8.29
CA VAL A 161 7.18 -8.54 9.43
C VAL A 161 6.16 -7.48 9.00
N VAL A 162 6.56 -6.54 8.15
CA VAL A 162 5.75 -5.35 7.83
C VAL A 162 4.80 -5.56 6.63
N GLY A 163 4.86 -6.71 5.98
CA GLY A 163 4.10 -7.00 4.76
C GLY A 163 4.77 -6.48 3.49
N THR A 164 4.21 -6.82 2.34
CA THR A 164 4.78 -6.51 1.02
C THR A 164 3.90 -5.57 0.19
N SER A 165 2.66 -5.31 0.61
CA SER A 165 1.74 -4.45 -0.11
C SER A 165 0.79 -3.72 0.84
N ARG A 166 0.41 -2.50 0.44
CA ARG A 166 -0.60 -1.68 1.12
C ARG A 166 -2.03 -2.17 0.96
N LEU A 167 -2.30 -2.90 -0.12
CA LEU A 167 -3.62 -3.44 -0.44
C LEU A 167 -3.48 -4.96 -0.47
N PRO A 168 -3.50 -5.60 0.71
CA PRO A 168 -3.33 -7.02 0.79
C PRO A 168 -4.55 -7.72 0.23
N LEU A 169 -4.44 -8.19 -1.01
CA LEU A 169 -5.42 -9.09 -1.63
C LEU A 169 -5.25 -10.50 -1.10
N ILE A 170 -4.04 -10.83 -0.65
CA ILE A 170 -3.68 -12.13 -0.09
C ILE A 170 -2.93 -11.95 1.21
N SER A 171 -2.90 -13.01 2.02
CA SER A 171 -2.32 -12.98 3.36
C SER A 171 -0.84 -12.59 3.37
N VAL A 172 -0.01 -13.01 2.40
CA VAL A 172 1.42 -12.64 2.31
C VAL A 172 1.66 -11.13 2.16
N GLU A 173 0.70 -10.43 1.59
CA GLU A 173 0.80 -8.99 1.34
C GLU A 173 0.58 -8.16 2.60
N ALA A 174 -0.24 -8.64 3.52
CA ALA A 174 -0.54 -7.93 4.76
C ALA A 174 0.60 -8.08 5.78
N PRO A 175 0.83 -7.09 6.67
CA PRO A 175 1.78 -7.22 7.77
C PRO A 175 1.44 -8.40 8.69
N LEU A 176 2.39 -8.84 9.52
CA LEU A 176 2.07 -9.79 10.60
C LEU A 176 1.07 -9.17 11.59
N PRO A 177 0.15 -9.95 12.18
CA PRO A 177 -0.71 -9.46 13.26
C PRO A 177 0.08 -8.76 14.37
N ALA A 178 1.21 -9.35 14.80
CA ALA A 178 2.08 -8.74 15.80
C ALA A 178 2.65 -7.36 15.39
N PHE A 179 2.87 -7.10 14.09
CA PHE A 179 3.23 -5.75 13.63
C PHE A 179 2.02 -4.81 13.66
N VAL A 180 0.87 -5.27 13.15
CA VAL A 180 -0.37 -4.48 13.11
C VAL A 180 -0.77 -3.97 14.49
N PHE A 181 -0.58 -4.79 15.52
CA PHE A 181 -0.87 -4.49 16.92
C PHE A 181 0.30 -3.83 17.67
N GLY A 182 1.39 -3.47 17.00
CA GLY A 182 2.52 -2.77 17.64
C GLY A 182 3.32 -3.65 18.61
N GLU A 183 3.31 -4.96 18.43
CA GLU A 183 3.98 -5.93 19.30
C GLU A 183 5.34 -6.38 18.75
N LEU A 184 5.57 -6.28 17.44
CA LEU A 184 6.78 -6.76 16.77
C LEU A 184 7.23 -5.80 15.67
N HIS A 185 8.54 -5.53 15.63
CA HIS A 185 9.18 -4.86 14.49
C HIS A 185 10.55 -5.49 14.19
N TYR A 186 11.02 -5.35 12.96
CA TYR A 186 12.38 -5.68 12.57
C TYR A 186 13.09 -4.42 12.04
N GLY A 187 14.25 -4.12 12.58
CA GLY A 187 15.12 -3.04 12.13
C GLY A 187 16.57 -3.50 12.28
N HIS A 188 17.26 -3.71 11.16
CA HIS A 188 18.66 -4.07 11.18
C HIS A 188 19.51 -2.91 11.72
N ARG A 189 20.42 -3.19 12.66
CA ARG A 189 21.23 -2.21 13.42
C ARG A 189 22.62 -2.77 13.70
N ALA A 190 23.67 -2.00 13.41
CA ALA A 190 25.05 -2.45 13.63
C ALA A 190 25.37 -2.78 15.10
N ASP A 191 24.68 -2.14 16.05
CA ASP A 191 24.85 -2.30 17.50
C ASP A 191 23.84 -3.26 18.14
N ALA A 192 23.19 -4.12 17.35
CA ALA A 192 22.23 -5.08 17.87
C ALA A 192 22.84 -6.01 18.93
N GLY A 193 22.14 -6.16 20.05
CA GLY A 193 22.47 -7.11 21.11
C GLY A 193 21.94 -8.52 20.87
N ASP A 194 22.10 -9.40 21.86
CA ASP A 194 21.65 -10.79 21.80
C ASP A 194 20.24 -11.01 22.36
N THR A 195 19.57 -9.93 22.75
CA THR A 195 18.17 -9.92 23.21
C THR A 195 17.35 -8.94 22.40
N PRO A 196 16.05 -9.20 22.17
CA PRO A 196 15.14 -8.23 21.56
C PRO A 196 15.11 -6.91 22.33
N CYS A 197 14.96 -5.81 21.61
CA CYS A 197 14.71 -4.53 22.24
C CYS A 197 13.28 -4.48 22.77
N GLN A 198 13.12 -4.15 24.05
CA GLN A 198 11.80 -3.98 24.69
C GLN A 198 11.43 -2.51 24.92
N SER A 199 12.40 -1.61 24.74
CA SER A 199 12.21 -0.15 24.84
C SER A 199 11.92 0.40 23.46
N TRP A 200 10.67 0.76 23.20
CA TRP A 200 10.28 1.35 21.91
C TRP A 200 11.03 2.67 21.64
N ALA A 201 11.34 3.44 22.70
CA ALA A 201 12.03 4.72 22.60
C ALA A 201 13.48 4.52 22.15
N ASP A 202 14.18 3.56 22.76
CA ASP A 202 15.56 3.22 22.36
C ASP A 202 15.59 2.59 20.96
N PHE A 203 14.60 1.77 20.63
CA PHE A 203 14.48 1.16 19.32
C PHE A 203 14.23 2.20 18.22
N LEU A 204 13.29 3.12 18.43
CA LEU A 204 13.01 4.24 17.52
C LEU A 204 14.23 5.15 17.38
N ALA A 205 14.78 5.61 18.51
CA ALA A 205 15.91 6.54 18.49
C ALA A 205 17.16 5.89 17.84
N GLY A 206 17.39 4.60 18.08
CA GLY A 206 18.44 3.84 17.41
C GLY A 206 18.21 3.74 15.89
N GLY A 207 16.99 3.39 15.47
CA GLY A 207 16.63 3.29 14.06
C GLY A 207 16.70 4.63 13.32
N LEU A 208 16.28 5.73 13.93
CA LEU A 208 16.38 7.06 13.29
C LEU A 208 17.82 7.59 13.22
N ARG A 209 18.76 7.01 13.99
CA ARG A 209 20.19 7.33 13.89
C ARG A 209 20.93 6.50 12.84
N SER A 210 20.41 5.33 12.47
CA SER A 210 21.03 4.47 11.45
C SER A 210 20.75 4.96 10.03
N THR A 211 21.58 4.53 9.07
CA THR A 211 21.40 4.76 7.64
C THR A 211 20.31 3.86 7.07
N ASN A 212 19.08 4.05 7.53
CA ASN A 212 17.91 3.29 7.09
C ASN A 212 17.42 3.75 5.72
N ALA A 213 16.78 2.85 5.00
CA ALA A 213 15.98 3.21 3.84
C ALA A 213 14.82 4.11 4.27
N PHE A 214 14.35 4.97 3.35
CA PHE A 214 13.18 5.82 3.61
C PHE A 214 11.95 5.01 4.02
N ALA A 215 11.72 3.86 3.37
CA ALA A 215 10.62 2.94 3.69
C ALA A 215 10.75 2.34 5.11
N GLU A 216 11.96 2.11 5.61
CA GLU A 216 12.17 1.63 6.97
C GLU A 216 11.82 2.70 7.99
N ASN A 217 12.21 3.95 7.77
CA ASN A 217 11.84 5.07 8.64
C ASN A 217 10.32 5.27 8.69
N VAL A 218 9.64 5.11 7.55
CA VAL A 218 8.18 5.11 7.47
C VAL A 218 7.58 4.02 8.35
N LYS A 219 8.02 2.75 8.20
CA LYS A 219 7.45 1.63 8.96
C LYS A 219 7.86 1.63 10.43
N LEU A 220 9.00 2.21 10.79
CA LEU A 220 9.43 2.38 12.17
C LEU A 220 8.54 3.38 12.92
N ILE A 221 8.19 4.50 12.28
CA ILE A 221 7.25 5.48 12.84
C ILE A 221 5.82 4.90 12.86
N GLU A 222 5.40 4.20 11.80
CA GLU A 222 4.10 3.50 11.77
C GLU A 222 3.98 2.51 12.94
N PHE A 223 4.98 1.65 13.12
CA PHE A 223 5.05 0.70 14.22
C PHE A 223 4.96 1.38 15.58
N THR A 224 5.69 2.49 15.77
CA THR A 224 5.69 3.20 17.05
C THR A 224 4.32 3.78 17.36
N LEU A 225 3.64 4.34 16.36
CA LEU A 225 2.26 4.84 16.52
C LEU A 225 1.25 3.71 16.81
N ARG A 226 1.49 2.50 16.32
CA ARG A 226 0.67 1.32 16.67
C ARG A 226 0.92 0.83 18.09
N HIS A 227 2.17 0.91 18.55
CA HIS A 227 2.59 0.43 19.87
C HIS A 227 2.16 1.37 21.00
N LEU A 228 2.21 2.68 20.76
CA LEU A 228 1.99 3.67 21.81
C LEU A 228 0.52 3.82 22.21
N GLU A 229 0.34 4.18 23.47
CA GLU A 229 -0.89 4.81 23.92
C GLU A 229 -0.84 6.32 23.63
N THR A 230 -1.99 6.91 23.32
CA THR A 230 -2.13 8.33 22.98
C THR A 230 -1.47 9.26 24.01
N ALA A 231 -1.50 8.89 25.31
CA ALA A 231 -0.87 9.67 26.39
C ALA A 231 0.66 9.81 26.27
N ARG A 232 1.31 8.92 25.51
CA ARG A 232 2.77 8.90 25.30
C ARG A 232 3.22 9.56 24.00
N LEU A 233 2.28 10.04 23.16
CA LEU A 233 2.63 10.74 21.91
C LEU A 233 3.53 11.98 22.11
N PRO A 234 3.46 12.75 23.23
CA PRO A 234 4.42 13.82 23.47
C PRO A 234 5.89 13.35 23.51
N GLU A 235 6.15 12.17 24.09
CA GLU A 235 7.49 11.57 24.15
C GLU A 235 8.00 11.21 22.76
N LEU A 236 7.13 10.66 21.90
CA LEU A 236 7.44 10.40 20.49
C LEU A 236 7.81 11.70 19.77
N VAL A 237 7.04 12.78 19.96
CA VAL A 237 7.31 14.07 19.32
C VAL A 237 8.67 14.63 19.74
N ASP A 238 9.06 14.48 21.01
CA ASP A 238 10.38 14.91 21.49
C ASP A 238 11.52 14.15 20.79
N ILE A 239 11.37 12.85 20.56
CA ILE A 239 12.34 12.04 19.80
C ILE A 239 12.38 12.50 18.34
N LEU A 240 11.23 12.66 17.68
CA LEU A 240 11.16 13.08 16.27
C LEU A 240 11.75 14.48 16.07
N LYS A 241 11.55 15.39 17.03
CA LYS A 241 12.12 16.74 17.01
C LYS A 241 13.65 16.75 17.03
N GLN A 242 14.25 15.76 17.68
CA GLN A 242 15.71 15.61 17.80
C GLN A 242 16.31 14.72 16.70
N SER A 243 15.47 14.03 15.92
CA SER A 243 15.91 13.12 14.87
C SER A 243 16.51 13.84 13.66
N SER A 244 17.39 13.13 12.94
CA SER A 244 17.96 13.57 11.66
C SER A 244 16.91 13.68 10.55
N CYS A 245 15.82 12.89 10.63
CA CYS A 245 14.75 12.87 9.64
C CYS A 245 13.68 13.96 9.87
N ARG A 246 13.89 14.92 10.79
CA ARG A 246 12.92 15.98 11.10
C ARG A 246 12.39 16.71 9.86
N ALA A 247 13.28 17.05 8.93
CA ALA A 247 12.91 17.76 7.70
C ALA A 247 12.07 16.89 6.74
N GLU A 248 12.16 15.57 6.87
CA GLU A 248 11.50 14.59 6.03
C GLU A 248 10.13 14.15 6.59
N LEU A 249 9.79 14.53 7.82
CA LEU A 249 8.55 14.09 8.48
C LEU A 249 7.28 14.28 7.62
N PRO A 250 7.07 15.39 6.88
CA PRO A 250 5.91 15.51 5.99
C PRO A 250 5.89 14.46 4.86
N GLY A 251 7.07 14.12 4.34
CA GLY A 251 7.23 13.06 3.35
C GLY A 251 6.99 11.69 3.96
N ILE A 252 7.54 11.42 5.14
CA ILE A 252 7.39 10.17 5.88
C ILE A 252 5.92 9.92 6.22
N PHE A 253 5.22 10.88 6.84
CA PHE A 253 3.78 10.75 7.12
C PHE A 253 2.98 10.60 5.83
N GLY A 254 3.34 11.34 4.77
CA GLY A 254 2.71 11.18 3.46
C GLY A 254 2.83 9.77 2.92
N GLN A 255 4.01 9.17 3.01
CA GLN A 255 4.27 7.82 2.55
C GLN A 255 3.66 6.77 3.49
N MET A 256 3.64 7.01 4.79
CA MET A 256 3.00 6.14 5.77
C MET A 256 1.54 5.90 5.44
N PHE A 257 0.75 6.95 5.19
CA PHE A 257 -0.63 6.79 4.75
C PHE A 257 -0.77 6.22 3.33
N ASN A 258 0.27 6.32 2.50
CA ASN A 258 0.28 5.64 1.21
C ASN A 258 0.50 4.13 1.34
N ASP A 259 1.19 3.66 2.39
CA ASP A 259 1.69 2.30 2.52
C ASP A 259 1.00 1.47 3.61
N VAL A 260 0.21 2.12 4.46
CA VAL A 260 -0.42 1.48 5.62
C VAL A 260 -1.53 0.52 5.17
N SER A 261 -1.51 -0.70 5.72
CA SER A 261 -2.72 -1.55 5.74
C SER A 261 -3.60 -1.11 6.91
N LEU A 262 -4.78 -0.60 6.59
CA LEU A 262 -5.76 -0.13 7.57
C LEU A 262 -6.72 -1.23 8.05
N SER A 263 -6.56 -2.46 7.56
CA SER A 263 -7.32 -3.62 8.02
C SER A 263 -6.40 -4.56 8.81
N PRO A 264 -6.79 -4.97 10.04
CA PRO A 264 -7.92 -4.45 10.82
C PRO A 264 -7.76 -2.96 11.14
N TYR A 265 -8.88 -2.26 11.31
CA TYR A 265 -8.86 -0.86 11.71
C TYR A 265 -8.55 -0.78 13.20
N THR A 266 -7.39 -0.21 13.51
CA THR A 266 -6.87 -0.01 14.87
C THR A 266 -6.87 1.48 15.22
N ARG A 267 -6.37 1.86 16.40
CA ARG A 267 -6.20 3.27 16.80
C ARG A 267 -5.11 4.03 16.03
N PHE A 268 -4.38 3.34 15.14
CA PHE A 268 -3.25 3.93 14.41
C PHE A 268 -3.57 5.27 13.74
N VAL A 269 -4.74 5.39 13.09
CA VAL A 269 -5.13 6.63 12.38
C VAL A 269 -5.28 7.78 13.38
N ASP A 270 -5.99 7.54 14.48
CA ASP A 270 -6.23 8.55 15.53
C ASP A 270 -4.91 9.00 16.15
N ASP A 271 -4.05 8.03 16.51
CA ASP A 271 -2.74 8.30 17.12
C ASP A 271 -1.80 9.02 16.13
N ALA A 272 -1.84 8.69 14.83
CA ALA A 272 -1.07 9.37 13.79
C ALA A 272 -1.51 10.82 13.60
N LEU A 273 -2.83 11.08 13.58
CA LEU A 273 -3.38 12.43 13.44
C LEU A 273 -3.13 13.29 14.68
N GLU A 274 -3.26 12.73 15.89
CA GLU A 274 -2.92 13.47 17.12
C GLU A 274 -1.41 13.72 17.22
N CYS A 275 -0.55 12.78 16.80
CA CYS A 275 0.89 13.00 16.72
C CYS A 275 1.21 14.17 15.76
N TRP A 276 0.55 14.22 14.60
CA TRP A 276 0.70 15.29 13.63
C TRP A 276 0.24 16.66 14.18
N ASP A 277 -0.86 16.66 14.95
CA ASP A 277 -1.34 17.82 15.70
C ASP A 277 -0.30 18.33 16.71
N LEU A 278 0.28 17.42 17.50
CA LEU A 278 1.31 17.74 18.49
C LEU A 278 2.59 18.29 17.84
N LEU A 279 3.03 17.73 16.71
CA LEU A 279 4.16 18.24 15.93
C LEU A 279 3.95 19.71 15.53
N ALA A 280 2.73 20.07 15.11
CA ALA A 280 2.39 21.44 14.77
C ALA A 280 2.30 22.35 16.00
N ARG A 281 1.66 21.89 17.09
CA ARG A 281 1.55 22.65 18.35
C ARG A 281 2.92 22.96 18.97
N GLN A 282 3.89 22.05 18.82
CA GLN A 282 5.26 22.22 19.31
C GLN A 282 6.18 22.96 18.31
N GLY A 283 5.68 23.41 17.16
CA GLY A 283 6.45 24.13 16.15
C GLY A 283 7.52 23.28 15.45
N VAL A 284 7.37 21.94 15.45
CA VAL A 284 8.25 21.04 14.69
C VAL A 284 7.96 21.18 13.20
N ILE A 285 6.67 21.27 12.85
CA ILE A 285 6.15 21.64 11.54
C ILE A 285 5.32 22.92 11.68
N ASP A 286 5.24 23.72 10.62
CA ASP A 286 4.34 24.87 10.62
C ASP A 286 2.88 24.43 10.41
N LEU A 287 1.97 25.26 10.89
CA LEU A 287 0.53 25.02 10.79
C LEU A 287 0.04 24.85 9.35
N ASP A 288 0.66 25.57 8.44
CA ASP A 288 0.28 25.64 7.04
C ASP A 288 0.63 24.30 6.35
N THR A 289 1.78 23.71 6.70
CA THR A 289 2.16 22.33 6.39
C THR A 289 1.18 21.31 6.97
N LYS A 290 0.70 21.50 8.21
CA LYS A 290 -0.33 20.63 8.81
C LYS A 290 -1.61 20.61 7.97
N ILE A 291 -2.17 21.79 7.66
CA ILE A 291 -3.42 21.91 6.91
C ILE A 291 -3.26 21.35 5.49
N ASP A 292 -2.12 21.58 4.85
CA ASP A 292 -1.86 21.08 3.49
C ASP A 292 -1.69 19.56 3.46
N PHE A 293 -1.09 18.97 4.50
CA PHE A 293 -1.02 17.53 4.67
C PHE A 293 -2.42 16.91 4.73
N LEU A 294 -3.29 17.41 5.62
CA LEU A 294 -4.67 16.93 5.74
C LEU A 294 -5.45 17.14 4.43
N SER A 295 -5.31 18.30 3.80
CA SER A 295 -5.92 18.62 2.51
C SER A 295 -5.47 17.66 1.40
N ARG A 296 -4.17 17.34 1.34
CA ARG A 296 -3.63 16.39 0.36
C ARG A 296 -4.15 14.99 0.61
N LEU A 297 -4.11 14.52 1.86
CA LEU A 297 -4.53 13.18 2.22
C LEU A 297 -6.04 12.98 2.00
N LEU A 298 -6.86 13.95 2.37
CA LEU A 298 -8.31 13.93 2.14
C LEU A 298 -8.64 13.85 0.65
N ARG A 299 -7.97 14.63 -0.21
CA ARG A 299 -8.15 14.54 -1.68
C ARG A 299 -7.70 13.19 -2.21
N GLN A 300 -6.59 12.66 -1.71
CA GLN A 300 -6.09 11.36 -2.13
C GLN A 300 -7.05 10.22 -1.78
N VAL A 301 -7.54 10.18 -0.54
CA VAL A 301 -8.56 9.21 -0.10
C VAL A 301 -9.83 9.36 -0.94
N CYS A 302 -10.25 10.60 -1.23
CA CYS A 302 -11.42 10.81 -2.10
C CYS A 302 -11.22 10.27 -3.52
N ARG A 303 -10.04 10.51 -4.12
CA ARG A 303 -9.71 9.97 -5.44
C ARG A 303 -9.61 8.44 -5.43
N HIS A 304 -9.12 7.86 -4.33
CA HIS A 304 -9.09 6.40 -4.17
C HIS A 304 -10.50 5.82 -4.08
N LEU A 305 -11.37 6.38 -3.22
CA LEU A 305 -12.79 5.98 -3.11
C LEU A 305 -13.63 6.29 -4.35
N THR A 306 -13.10 7.11 -5.27
CA THR A 306 -13.68 7.33 -6.60
C THR A 306 -13.27 6.23 -7.57
N ALA A 307 -12.03 5.74 -7.47
CA ALA A 307 -11.50 4.64 -8.29
C ALA A 307 -11.96 3.26 -7.81
N TYR A 308 -12.03 3.07 -6.50
CA TYR A 308 -12.41 1.85 -5.82
C TYR A 308 -13.56 2.20 -4.87
N ASP A 309 -14.77 2.28 -5.40
CA ASP A 309 -15.93 2.61 -4.56
C ASP A 309 -16.34 1.41 -3.68
N LEU A 310 -17.01 1.68 -2.56
CA LEU A 310 -17.44 0.63 -1.64
C LEU A 310 -18.49 -0.31 -2.23
N VAL A 311 -19.23 0.08 -3.25
CA VAL A 311 -20.30 -0.74 -3.85
C VAL A 311 -19.72 -1.76 -4.84
N THR A 312 -18.78 -1.33 -5.67
CA THR A 312 -18.23 -2.09 -6.80
C THR A 312 -17.02 -2.91 -6.38
N PHE A 313 -16.05 -2.32 -5.68
CA PHE A 313 -14.71 -2.90 -5.55
C PHE A 313 -14.38 -3.53 -4.21
N HIS A 314 -14.63 -2.83 -3.10
CA HIS A 314 -14.13 -3.19 -1.76
C HIS A 314 -14.78 -4.46 -1.17
N HIS A 315 -14.71 -5.59 -1.89
CA HIS A 315 -15.52 -6.79 -1.68
C HIS A 315 -16.99 -6.43 -1.52
N ARG A 316 -17.46 -5.57 -2.42
CA ARG A 316 -18.79 -4.97 -2.41
C ARG A 316 -19.13 -4.23 -1.12
N GLY A 317 -18.13 -3.73 -0.40
CA GLY A 317 -18.27 -2.89 0.80
C GLY A 317 -17.82 -3.56 2.09
N ALA A 318 -17.15 -4.71 2.00
CA ALA A 318 -16.61 -5.41 3.15
C ALA A 318 -15.29 -4.83 3.67
N ASN A 319 -14.43 -4.34 2.76
CA ASN A 319 -13.17 -3.68 3.11
C ASN A 319 -13.33 -2.16 3.08
N TYR A 320 -13.86 -1.53 4.13
CA TYR A 320 -14.19 -0.10 4.13
C TYR A 320 -13.29 0.83 4.99
N PRO A 321 -12.02 0.50 5.32
CA PRO A 321 -11.23 1.37 6.19
C PRO A 321 -10.92 2.74 5.56
N ASP A 322 -10.90 2.86 4.23
CA ASP A 322 -10.72 4.16 3.55
C ASP A 322 -11.88 5.12 3.79
N ALA A 323 -13.10 4.60 3.98
CA ALA A 323 -14.24 5.43 4.36
C ALA A 323 -14.14 5.89 5.81
N LEU A 324 -13.63 5.05 6.72
CA LEU A 324 -13.35 5.47 8.10
C LEU A 324 -12.23 6.51 8.13
N LEU A 325 -11.16 6.30 7.37
CA LEU A 325 -10.09 7.29 7.21
C LEU A 325 -10.60 8.61 6.64
N LEU A 326 -11.49 8.56 5.64
CA LEU A 326 -12.15 9.75 5.09
C LEU A 326 -12.85 10.58 6.18
N ASP A 327 -13.61 9.92 7.05
CA ASP A 327 -14.39 10.56 8.11
C ASP A 327 -13.48 11.16 9.19
N GLU A 328 -12.46 10.42 9.66
CA GLU A 328 -11.49 10.93 10.63
C GLU A 328 -10.71 12.14 10.09
N LEU A 329 -10.24 12.06 8.85
CA LEU A 329 -9.55 13.18 8.20
C LEU A 329 -10.45 14.39 8.06
N LEU A 330 -11.72 14.19 7.65
CA LEU A 330 -12.67 15.28 7.51
C LEU A 330 -12.94 15.95 8.87
N THR A 331 -13.13 15.17 9.93
CA THR A 331 -13.33 15.68 11.29
C THR A 331 -12.15 16.52 11.77
N HIS A 332 -10.91 16.02 11.62
CA HIS A 332 -9.72 16.81 11.94
C HIS A 332 -9.59 18.06 11.07
N TYR A 333 -9.96 17.97 9.79
CA TYR A 333 -9.91 19.11 8.86
C TYR A 333 -10.92 20.20 9.20
N LEU A 334 -12.12 19.82 9.64
CA LEU A 334 -13.17 20.74 10.07
C LEU A 334 -12.76 21.52 11.33
N ARG A 335 -12.09 20.86 12.29
CA ARG A 335 -11.52 21.56 13.47
C ARG A 335 -10.54 22.66 13.07
N GLU A 336 -9.73 22.44 12.03
CA GLU A 336 -8.81 23.46 11.51
C GLU A 336 -9.53 24.61 10.81
N ILE A 337 -10.63 24.32 10.10
CA ILE A 337 -11.48 25.35 9.49
C ILE A 337 -12.14 26.21 10.56
N ASP A 338 -12.67 25.60 11.62
CA ASP A 338 -13.35 26.30 12.71
C ASP A 338 -12.40 27.21 13.49
N ALA A 339 -11.18 26.72 13.73
CA ALA A 339 -10.17 27.50 14.43
C ALA A 339 -9.63 28.66 13.58
N ARG A 340 -9.53 28.49 12.25
CA ARG A 340 -8.74 29.37 11.37
C ARG A 340 -9.32 29.50 9.95
N PRO A 341 -10.57 29.98 9.79
CA PRO A 341 -11.24 30.01 8.49
C PRO A 341 -10.51 30.87 7.45
N GLU A 342 -9.75 31.89 7.87
CA GLU A 342 -8.98 32.77 6.98
C GLU A 342 -7.95 32.04 6.12
N ARG A 343 -7.42 30.90 6.61
CA ARG A 343 -6.47 30.04 5.88
C ARG A 343 -7.10 29.31 4.69
N PHE A 344 -8.43 29.28 4.63
CA PHE A 344 -9.22 28.58 3.62
C PHE A 344 -9.95 29.55 2.69
N LEU A 345 -10.19 30.79 3.11
CA LEU A 345 -10.95 31.79 2.37
C LEU A 345 -10.10 32.62 1.39
N GLY A 346 -8.78 32.46 1.40
CA GLY A 346 -7.84 33.15 0.50
C GLY A 346 -8.13 32.90 -0.99
N ALA A 347 -7.76 33.86 -1.84
CA ALA A 347 -7.92 33.76 -3.29
C ALA A 347 -6.77 33.00 -3.99
N ASP A 348 -5.71 32.67 -3.26
CA ASP A 348 -4.54 31.96 -3.78
C ASP A 348 -4.82 30.48 -4.05
N ASN A 349 -3.91 29.85 -4.80
CA ASN A 349 -4.04 28.43 -5.17
C ASN A 349 -4.07 27.52 -3.94
N ARG A 350 -3.37 27.86 -2.86
CA ARG A 350 -3.29 27.01 -1.66
C ARG A 350 -4.63 26.95 -0.96
N SER A 351 -5.25 28.11 -0.69
CA SER A 351 -6.61 28.16 -0.15
C SER A 351 -7.63 27.47 -1.05
N ARG A 352 -7.50 27.58 -2.38
CA ARG A 352 -8.34 26.83 -3.32
C ARG A 352 -8.21 25.31 -3.17
N LEU A 353 -6.99 24.77 -3.11
CA LEU A 353 -6.78 23.32 -2.90
C LEU A 353 -7.34 22.84 -1.55
N ARG A 354 -7.31 23.70 -0.53
CA ARG A 354 -7.93 23.43 0.77
C ARG A 354 -9.46 23.32 0.67
N ARG A 355 -10.10 24.26 -0.02
CA ARG A 355 -11.55 24.21 -0.29
C ARG A 355 -11.95 23.02 -1.16
N ARG A 356 -11.13 22.66 -2.14
CA ARG A 356 -11.29 21.43 -2.94
C ARG A 356 -11.36 20.18 -2.05
N ALA A 357 -10.44 20.06 -1.10
CA ALA A 357 -10.42 18.94 -0.16
C ALA A 357 -11.70 18.86 0.68
N LEU A 358 -12.15 19.99 1.25
CA LEU A 358 -13.42 20.04 1.99
C LEU A 358 -14.60 19.60 1.12
N ARG A 359 -14.72 20.15 -0.09
CA ARG A 359 -15.81 19.83 -1.03
C ARG A 359 -15.87 18.35 -1.36
N GLN A 360 -14.73 17.74 -1.70
CA GLN A 360 -14.67 16.30 -2.00
C GLN A 360 -14.97 15.45 -0.76
N GLY A 361 -14.39 15.82 0.39
CA GLY A 361 -14.61 15.10 1.65
C GLY A 361 -16.07 15.07 2.05
N CYS A 362 -16.73 16.23 2.07
CA CYS A 362 -18.16 16.34 2.35
C CYS A 362 -19.00 15.54 1.35
N LEU A 363 -18.69 15.63 0.06
CA LEU A 363 -19.44 14.91 -0.97
C LEU A 363 -19.38 13.40 -0.79
N LEU A 364 -18.17 12.83 -0.63
CA LEU A 364 -18.04 11.38 -0.48
C LEU A 364 -18.53 10.87 0.87
N ARG A 365 -18.29 11.61 1.96
CA ARG A 365 -18.82 11.24 3.27
C ARG A 365 -20.35 11.29 3.30
N ARG A 366 -20.98 12.18 2.53
CA ARG A 366 -22.43 12.15 2.30
C ARG A 366 -22.85 10.96 1.44
N HIS A 367 -22.12 10.66 0.37
CA HIS A 367 -22.41 9.56 -0.55
C HIS A 367 -22.44 8.20 0.17
N TYR A 368 -21.57 8.01 1.16
CA TYR A 368 -21.51 6.77 1.95
C TYR A 368 -22.36 6.80 3.24
N GLU A 369 -23.02 7.90 3.57
CA GLU A 369 -23.91 7.98 4.73
C GLU A 369 -25.06 6.96 4.59
N GLY A 370 -25.25 6.13 5.60
CA GLY A 370 -26.25 5.06 5.61
C GLY A 370 -25.85 3.80 4.84
N HIS A 371 -24.65 3.74 4.25
CA HIS A 371 -24.20 2.58 3.48
C HIS A 371 -24.00 1.35 4.37
N LEU A 372 -24.56 0.20 3.99
CA LEU A 372 -24.48 -1.05 4.75
C LEU A 372 -23.10 -1.72 4.61
N VAL A 373 -22.39 -1.82 5.73
CA VAL A 373 -21.05 -2.41 5.84
C VAL A 373 -21.03 -3.53 6.89
N PRO A 374 -20.07 -4.46 6.83
CA PRO A 374 -19.90 -5.44 7.90
C PRO A 374 -19.68 -4.79 9.26
N ASP A 375 -19.81 -5.59 10.32
CA ASP A 375 -19.70 -5.06 11.69
C ASP A 375 -18.30 -4.47 11.98
N LEU A 376 -17.25 -5.09 11.41
CA LEU A 376 -15.87 -4.65 11.48
C LEU A 376 -15.25 -4.48 10.07
N PRO A 377 -14.37 -3.50 9.87
CA PRO A 377 -13.67 -3.32 8.60
C PRO A 377 -12.65 -4.43 8.41
N THR A 378 -12.79 -5.20 7.33
CA THR A 378 -11.90 -6.33 7.05
C THR A 378 -11.70 -6.59 5.56
N SER A 379 -10.50 -7.03 5.18
CA SER A 379 -10.24 -7.65 3.87
C SER A 379 -10.41 -9.17 3.96
N PRO A 380 -10.63 -9.91 2.85
CA PRO A 380 -10.67 -11.37 2.89
C PRO A 380 -9.38 -12.00 3.39
N GLY A 381 -8.23 -11.44 3.00
CA GLY A 381 -6.92 -11.92 3.47
C GLY A 381 -6.74 -11.73 4.98
N GLU A 382 -7.27 -10.64 5.53
CA GLU A 382 -7.23 -10.36 6.95
C GLU A 382 -8.26 -11.19 7.73
N ASN A 383 -9.48 -11.32 7.22
CA ASN A 383 -10.55 -12.12 7.85
C ASN A 383 -10.25 -13.63 7.83
N ALA A 384 -9.31 -14.08 7.01
CA ALA A 384 -8.80 -15.45 7.02
C ALA A 384 -7.83 -15.68 8.19
N ARG A 385 -7.31 -14.64 8.84
CA ARG A 385 -6.33 -14.77 9.94
C ARG A 385 -7.04 -14.93 11.28
N VAL A 386 -6.38 -15.62 12.19
CA VAL A 386 -6.77 -15.61 13.60
C VAL A 386 -6.14 -14.38 14.25
N LEU A 387 -6.98 -13.44 14.66
CA LEU A 387 -6.58 -12.20 15.31
C LEU A 387 -6.90 -12.23 16.80
N ALA A 388 -6.44 -11.20 17.52
CA ALA A 388 -6.76 -11.01 18.94
C ALA A 388 -8.29 -10.92 19.14
N ALA A 389 -8.77 -11.29 20.34
CA ALA A 389 -10.19 -11.33 20.66
C ALA A 389 -10.93 -9.99 20.49
N SER A 390 -10.21 -8.86 20.54
CA SER A 390 -10.72 -7.51 20.26
C SER A 390 -11.12 -7.30 18.79
N HIS A 391 -10.65 -8.14 17.88
CA HIS A 391 -10.91 -8.08 16.45
C HIS A 391 -11.49 -9.43 15.98
N PRO A 392 -12.71 -9.77 16.42
CA PRO A 392 -13.33 -11.03 16.05
C PRO A 392 -13.51 -11.14 14.55
N ARG A 393 -13.42 -12.37 14.04
CA ARG A 393 -13.66 -12.66 12.64
C ARG A 393 -15.07 -12.25 12.23
N VAL A 394 -15.16 -11.54 11.10
CA VAL A 394 -16.43 -11.15 10.49
C VAL A 394 -17.05 -12.39 9.82
N PRO A 395 -18.35 -12.67 10.04
CA PRO A 395 -19.02 -13.78 9.38
C PRO A 395 -18.96 -13.68 7.84
N GLU A 396 -18.69 -14.80 7.16
CA GLU A 396 -18.48 -14.84 5.71
C GLU A 396 -19.69 -14.33 4.92
N GLU A 397 -20.91 -14.50 5.45
CA GLU A 397 -22.13 -13.99 4.84
C GLU A 397 -22.18 -12.47 4.78
N GLN A 398 -21.54 -11.74 5.71
CA GLN A 398 -21.46 -10.28 5.63
C GLN A 398 -20.47 -9.80 4.57
N LEU A 399 -19.43 -10.60 4.30
CA LEU A 399 -18.45 -10.32 3.24
C LEU A 399 -19.05 -10.54 1.86
N THR A 400 -19.79 -11.64 1.68
CA THR A 400 -20.30 -12.08 0.38
C THR A 400 -21.70 -11.54 0.05
N GLN A 401 -22.52 -11.21 1.06
CA GLN A 401 -23.92 -10.80 0.90
C GLN A 401 -24.19 -9.43 1.55
N PRO A 402 -24.19 -8.32 0.79
CA PRO A 402 -24.41 -6.97 1.34
C PRO A 402 -25.68 -6.83 2.20
N ARG A 403 -26.75 -7.55 1.87
CA ARG A 403 -28.01 -7.56 2.65
C ARG A 403 -27.92 -8.16 4.07
N ARG A 404 -26.84 -8.87 4.40
CA ARG A 404 -26.61 -9.47 5.73
C ARG A 404 -25.85 -8.54 6.67
N ARG A 405 -25.35 -7.43 6.15
CA ARG A 405 -24.62 -6.41 6.91
C ARG A 405 -25.58 -5.63 7.80
N ARG A 406 -25.12 -5.29 8.99
CA ARG A 406 -25.95 -4.70 10.04
C ARG A 406 -25.57 -3.26 10.37
N ARG A 407 -24.32 -2.90 10.13
CA ARG A 407 -23.79 -1.56 10.39
C ARG A 407 -24.07 -0.62 9.22
N GLN A 408 -24.43 0.62 9.54
CA GLN A 408 -24.56 1.70 8.57
C GLN A 408 -23.44 2.71 8.79
N LEU A 409 -22.74 3.09 7.72
CA LEU A 409 -21.68 4.10 7.81
C LEU A 409 -22.27 5.48 8.13
N PHE A 410 -21.71 6.12 9.15
CA PHE A 410 -21.97 7.52 9.53
C PHE A 410 -23.44 7.90 9.79
N ALA A 411 -24.30 6.91 10.04
CA ALA A 411 -25.73 7.14 10.31
C ALA A 411 -25.95 7.90 11.63
N ASP A 412 -25.07 7.68 12.61
CA ASP A 412 -25.19 8.25 13.95
C ASP A 412 -24.71 9.71 14.04
N GLU A 413 -23.90 10.17 13.08
CA GLU A 413 -23.31 11.51 13.08
C GLU A 413 -23.44 12.16 11.68
N PRO A 414 -24.66 12.47 11.21
CA PRO A 414 -24.93 12.89 9.84
C PRO A 414 -24.16 14.16 9.45
N LEU A 415 -23.75 14.28 8.18
CA LEU A 415 -22.88 15.38 7.72
C LEU A 415 -23.40 16.80 8.08
N PRO A 416 -24.70 17.11 8.01
CA PRO A 416 -25.20 18.44 8.41
C PRO A 416 -24.91 18.81 9.87
N ALA A 417 -24.80 17.82 10.76
CA ALA A 417 -24.45 18.02 12.17
C ALA A 417 -22.95 18.28 12.37
N LEU A 418 -22.09 17.74 11.50
CA LEU A 418 -20.65 17.95 11.51
C LEU A 418 -20.22 19.36 11.04
N LEU A 419 -21.00 19.98 10.15
CA LEU A 419 -20.60 21.24 9.50
C LEU A 419 -21.04 22.49 10.28
N SER A 420 -20.05 23.17 10.86
CA SER A 420 -20.17 24.50 11.45
C SER A 420 -20.55 25.59 10.41
N PRO A 421 -20.97 26.79 10.86
CA PRO A 421 -21.17 27.93 9.96
C PRO A 421 -19.92 28.31 9.16
N GLN A 422 -18.73 28.25 9.76
CA GLN A 422 -17.45 28.53 9.12
C GLN A 422 -17.15 27.51 8.02
N ALA A 423 -17.35 26.22 8.30
CA ALA A 423 -17.18 25.17 7.31
C ALA A 423 -18.14 25.31 6.13
N ARG A 424 -19.41 25.69 6.38
CA ARG A 424 -20.39 25.98 5.33
C ARG A 424 -19.97 27.18 4.47
N GLN A 425 -19.40 28.22 5.07
CA GLN A 425 -18.87 29.38 4.34
C GLN A 425 -17.68 28.99 3.44
N VAL A 426 -16.75 28.19 3.96
CA VAL A 426 -15.62 27.67 3.19
C VAL A 426 -16.10 26.78 2.05
N LEU A 427 -17.11 25.95 2.28
CA LEU A 427 -17.73 25.10 1.27
C LEU A 427 -18.43 25.95 0.18
N ASP A 428 -19.21 26.97 0.55
CA ASP A 428 -19.80 27.92 -0.42
C ASP A 428 -18.74 28.52 -1.35
N ARG A 429 -17.62 29.00 -0.78
CA ARG A 429 -16.51 29.51 -1.58
C ARG A 429 -15.91 28.44 -2.48
N GLY A 430 -15.80 27.20 -1.99
CA GLY A 430 -15.33 26.04 -2.75
C GLY A 430 -16.26 25.61 -3.89
N LEU A 431 -17.55 25.91 -3.82
CA LEU A 431 -18.51 25.71 -4.92
C LEU A 431 -18.27 26.71 -6.04
N ARG A 432 -17.99 27.97 -5.70
CA ARG A 432 -17.68 29.02 -6.70
C ARG A 432 -16.40 28.71 -7.48
N ASP A 433 -15.45 28.02 -6.86
CA ASP A 433 -14.23 27.57 -7.53
C ASP A 433 -14.50 26.57 -8.66
N LEU A 434 -15.66 25.89 -8.71
CA LEU A 434 -16.05 24.98 -9.80
C LEU A 434 -16.24 25.70 -11.15
N THR A 435 -16.19 27.02 -11.19
CA THR A 435 -16.08 27.78 -12.43
C THR A 435 -14.74 27.54 -13.14
N LEU A 436 -13.72 27.08 -12.40
CA LEU A 436 -12.41 26.70 -12.92
C LEU A 436 -12.41 25.24 -13.41
N LEU A 437 -11.76 24.98 -14.54
CA LEU A 437 -11.70 23.64 -15.13
C LEU A 437 -11.10 22.60 -14.18
N ASP A 438 -9.93 22.89 -13.59
CA ASP A 438 -9.24 21.95 -12.68
C ASP A 438 -10.09 21.53 -11.48
N GLU A 439 -11.01 22.38 -11.04
CA GLU A 439 -11.92 22.10 -9.92
C GLU A 439 -13.09 21.22 -10.34
N ARG A 440 -13.57 21.35 -11.59
CA ARG A 440 -14.57 20.44 -12.16
C ARG A 440 -13.98 19.08 -12.48
N VAL A 441 -12.77 19.05 -13.04
CA VAL A 441 -12.05 17.80 -13.35
C VAL A 441 -11.91 16.95 -12.10
N GLU A 442 -11.58 17.57 -10.98
CA GLU A 442 -11.47 16.90 -9.69
C GLU A 442 -12.75 16.14 -9.27
N MET A 443 -13.94 16.55 -9.74
CA MET A 443 -15.21 15.88 -9.43
C MET A 443 -15.36 14.51 -10.11
N GLY A 444 -14.58 14.24 -11.16
CA GLY A 444 -14.57 12.96 -11.88
C GLY A 444 -13.21 12.26 -11.85
N LEU A 445 -12.28 12.74 -11.00
CA LEU A 445 -10.91 12.25 -10.95
C LEU A 445 -10.77 11.09 -9.97
N GLY A 446 -10.34 9.93 -10.47
CA GLY A 446 -9.96 8.76 -9.68
C GLY A 446 -8.45 8.51 -9.69
N VAL A 447 -7.94 7.87 -8.64
CA VAL A 447 -6.57 7.34 -8.61
C VAL A 447 -6.61 5.82 -8.59
N PHE A 448 -6.30 5.24 -9.75
CA PHE A 448 -6.24 3.80 -9.97
C PHE A 448 -4.82 3.31 -9.77
N ILE A 449 -4.67 2.07 -9.34
CA ILE A 449 -3.37 1.42 -9.21
C ILE A 449 -3.26 0.22 -10.15
N ASP A 450 -2.02 -0.10 -10.50
CA ASP A 450 -1.71 -1.18 -11.41
C ASP A 450 -0.32 -1.77 -11.11
N ARG A 451 -0.13 -3.05 -11.41
CA ARG A 451 1.17 -3.73 -11.39
C ARG A 451 1.46 -4.24 -12.80
N PRO A 452 1.82 -3.35 -13.73
CA PRO A 452 1.78 -3.68 -15.15
C PRO A 452 2.95 -4.55 -15.61
N LEU A 453 3.88 -4.92 -14.71
CA LEU A 453 4.95 -5.88 -14.96
C LEU A 453 4.61 -7.30 -14.45
N GLY A 454 3.53 -7.43 -13.67
CA GLY A 454 3.07 -8.69 -13.08
C GLY A 454 2.09 -9.49 -13.93
N TYR A 455 1.74 -9.02 -15.13
CA TYR A 455 0.73 -9.69 -15.98
C TYR A 455 1.12 -11.11 -16.42
N ALA A 456 2.42 -11.42 -16.46
CA ALA A 456 2.92 -12.73 -16.85
C ALA A 456 2.98 -13.72 -15.66
N LYS A 457 2.70 -13.25 -14.44
CA LYS A 457 2.61 -14.10 -13.25
C LYS A 457 1.34 -14.93 -13.27
N ALA A 458 1.40 -16.11 -12.64
CA ALA A 458 0.24 -16.99 -12.57
C ALA A 458 -0.87 -16.41 -11.67
N VAL A 459 -2.11 -16.89 -11.85
CA VAL A 459 -3.19 -16.64 -10.89
C VAL A 459 -2.76 -17.16 -9.52
N ALA A 460 -2.94 -16.32 -8.49
CA ALA A 460 -2.48 -16.50 -7.12
C ALA A 460 -0.98 -16.37 -6.87
N GLU A 461 -0.11 -16.28 -7.88
CA GLU A 461 1.30 -15.95 -7.61
C GLU A 461 1.39 -14.54 -6.97
N PRO A 462 2.12 -14.38 -5.84
CA PRO A 462 2.36 -13.06 -5.25
C PRO A 462 3.01 -12.12 -6.26
N ASP A 463 2.63 -10.85 -6.23
CA ASP A 463 3.11 -9.87 -7.20
C ASP A 463 3.81 -8.71 -6.49
N LEU A 464 5.13 -8.81 -6.44
CA LEU A 464 5.99 -7.78 -5.86
C LEU A 464 6.53 -6.83 -6.94
N THR A 465 5.96 -6.83 -8.15
CA THR A 465 6.40 -5.91 -9.21
C THR A 465 6.00 -4.46 -8.88
N PRO A 466 6.72 -3.43 -9.38
CA PRO A 466 6.43 -2.04 -9.02
C PRO A 466 4.94 -1.66 -9.14
N LEU A 467 4.39 -1.08 -8.08
CA LEU A 467 3.03 -0.55 -8.07
C LEU A 467 3.02 0.84 -8.71
N LEU A 468 2.27 1.00 -9.80
CA LEU A 468 1.96 2.27 -10.41
C LEU A 468 0.64 2.81 -9.91
N ALA A 469 0.51 4.13 -9.92
CA ALA A 469 -0.74 4.83 -9.67
C ALA A 469 -1.02 5.78 -10.84
N HIS A 470 -2.27 5.89 -11.24
CA HIS A 470 -2.70 6.64 -12.41
C HIS A 470 -3.83 7.58 -12.03
N GLU A 471 -3.73 8.82 -12.47
CA GLU A 471 -4.88 9.71 -12.48
C GLU A 471 -5.71 9.41 -13.73
N ALA A 472 -6.98 9.07 -13.53
CA ALA A 472 -7.95 8.85 -14.59
C ALA A 472 -9.18 9.72 -14.35
N PHE A 473 -9.79 10.23 -15.42
CA PHE A 473 -10.91 11.17 -15.34
C PHE A 473 -12.12 10.69 -16.16
N SER A 474 -13.31 10.82 -15.58
CA SER A 474 -14.59 10.54 -16.24
C SER A 474 -15.50 11.80 -16.25
N PRO A 475 -15.85 12.33 -17.44
CA PRO A 475 -16.85 13.40 -17.57
C PRO A 475 -18.23 13.03 -16.99
N SER A 476 -18.71 11.81 -17.24
CA SER A 476 -20.02 11.34 -16.75
C SER A 476 -20.06 11.29 -15.23
N LEU A 477 -18.98 10.85 -14.59
CA LEU A 477 -18.85 10.84 -13.14
C LEU A 477 -18.80 12.26 -12.57
N ALA A 478 -18.06 13.17 -13.19
CA ALA A 478 -18.03 14.58 -12.79
C ALA A 478 -19.43 15.22 -12.83
N ARG A 479 -20.22 14.94 -13.88
CA ARG A 479 -21.60 15.40 -14.01
C ARG A 479 -22.53 14.78 -12.96
N ARG A 480 -22.38 13.49 -12.68
CA ARG A 480 -23.14 12.82 -11.60
C ARG A 480 -22.83 13.45 -10.24
N ARG A 481 -21.54 13.61 -9.92
CA ARG A 481 -21.09 14.24 -8.68
C ARG A 481 -21.56 15.68 -8.56
N TRP A 482 -21.70 16.40 -9.68
CA TRP A 482 -22.34 17.72 -9.68
C TRP A 482 -23.80 17.68 -9.22
N GLN A 483 -24.60 16.70 -9.68
CA GLN A 483 -25.98 16.54 -9.18
C GLN A 483 -26.01 16.23 -7.68
N GLU A 484 -25.09 15.39 -7.21
CA GLU A 484 -24.96 15.06 -5.79
C GLU A 484 -24.56 16.28 -4.95
N VAL A 485 -23.69 17.17 -5.47
CA VAL A 485 -23.37 18.46 -4.84
C VAL A 485 -24.61 19.35 -4.74
N LYS A 486 -25.45 19.42 -5.79
CA LYS A 486 -26.70 20.20 -5.74
C LYS A 486 -27.62 19.69 -4.63
N ALA A 487 -27.80 18.37 -4.51
CA ALA A 487 -28.59 17.75 -3.44
C ALA A 487 -27.98 18.00 -2.05
N LEU A 488 -26.64 17.95 -1.94
CA LEU A 488 -25.94 18.28 -0.70
C LEU A 488 -26.18 19.74 -0.28
N CYS A 489 -26.08 20.70 -1.21
CA CYS A 489 -26.29 22.11 -0.90
C CYS A 489 -27.73 22.40 -0.44
N GLN A 490 -28.72 21.73 -1.04
CA GLN A 490 -30.11 21.80 -0.57
C GLN A 490 -30.24 21.29 0.87
N THR A 491 -29.62 20.15 1.17
CA THR A 491 -29.61 19.55 2.52
C THR A 491 -28.95 20.46 3.55
N LEU A 492 -27.89 21.17 3.15
CA LEU A 492 -27.12 22.07 4.02
C LEU A 492 -27.65 23.52 4.06
N ALA A 493 -28.70 23.81 3.29
CA ALA A 493 -29.22 25.17 3.07
C ALA A 493 -28.15 26.18 2.59
N ILE A 494 -27.25 25.74 1.71
CA ILE A 494 -26.25 26.62 1.07
C ILE A 494 -26.86 27.16 -0.23
N ALA A 495 -27.15 28.47 -0.23
CA ALA A 495 -27.69 29.15 -1.40
C ALA A 495 -26.59 29.47 -2.42
N PHE A 496 -26.74 28.99 -3.66
CA PHE A 496 -25.86 29.36 -4.76
C PHE A 496 -26.61 29.31 -6.10
N ASP A 497 -26.18 30.11 -7.07
CA ASP A 497 -26.70 30.08 -8.45
C ASP A 497 -25.98 28.99 -9.24
N ALA A 498 -26.72 27.94 -9.59
CA ALA A 498 -26.20 26.79 -10.34
C ALA A 498 -26.14 27.03 -11.86
N THR A 499 -26.78 28.08 -12.39
CA THR A 499 -27.05 28.23 -13.83
C THR A 499 -25.76 28.20 -14.66
N GLN A 500 -24.75 28.98 -14.26
CA GLN A 500 -23.47 28.99 -14.96
C GLN A 500 -22.74 27.65 -14.86
N LEU A 501 -22.81 26.98 -13.70
CA LEU A 501 -22.13 25.72 -13.47
C LEU A 501 -22.82 24.56 -14.21
N ASP A 502 -24.16 24.55 -14.27
CA ASP A 502 -24.93 23.57 -15.06
C ASP A 502 -24.48 23.61 -16.52
N GLU A 503 -24.31 24.79 -17.11
CA GLU A 503 -23.75 24.95 -18.46
C GLU A 503 -22.30 24.44 -18.56
N CYS A 504 -21.45 24.77 -17.57
CA CYS A 504 -20.06 24.29 -17.55
C CYS A 504 -19.95 22.76 -17.45
N PHE A 505 -20.86 22.07 -16.75
CA PHE A 505 -20.85 20.61 -16.63
C PHE A 505 -21.52 19.93 -17.83
N ALA A 506 -22.53 20.56 -18.44
CA ALA A 506 -23.17 20.05 -19.65
C ALA A 506 -22.22 20.12 -20.85
N ASN A 507 -21.71 21.33 -21.13
CA ASN A 507 -21.04 21.68 -22.39
C ASN A 507 -19.56 22.08 -22.22
N GLY A 508 -19.01 21.97 -21.02
CA GLY A 508 -17.62 22.33 -20.76
C GLY A 508 -16.61 21.41 -21.46
N VAL A 509 -15.47 21.98 -21.82
CA VAL A 509 -14.30 21.24 -22.31
C VAL A 509 -13.69 20.43 -21.16
N TRP A 510 -13.34 19.19 -21.44
CA TRP A 510 -12.71 18.26 -20.50
C TRP A 510 -11.27 17.93 -20.92
N PRO A 511 -10.40 17.47 -19.99
CA PRO A 511 -9.03 17.10 -20.34
C PRO A 511 -9.00 15.90 -21.28
N ALA A 512 -8.12 15.95 -22.27
CA ALA A 512 -7.79 14.80 -23.10
C ALA A 512 -6.82 13.86 -22.38
N GLY A 513 -7.01 12.56 -22.59
CA GLY A 513 -6.18 11.49 -22.04
C GLY A 513 -6.22 10.25 -22.92
N LEU A 514 -5.49 9.22 -22.54
CA LEU A 514 -5.53 7.94 -23.24
C LEU A 514 -6.87 7.25 -22.96
N ALA A 515 -7.62 6.90 -24.00
CA ALA A 515 -8.91 6.22 -23.83
C ALA A 515 -8.74 4.88 -23.10
N HIS A 516 -9.62 4.59 -22.15
CA HIS A 516 -9.54 3.33 -21.40
C HIS A 516 -9.65 2.09 -22.28
N THR A 517 -10.20 2.19 -23.49
CA THR A 517 -10.35 1.09 -24.47
C THR A 517 -9.01 0.56 -24.96
N VAL A 518 -7.94 1.35 -24.91
CA VAL A 518 -6.58 0.96 -25.31
C VAL A 518 -5.91 0.05 -24.26
N LEU A 519 -6.41 0.05 -23.02
CA LEU A 519 -5.83 -0.70 -21.92
C LEU A 519 -6.00 -2.22 -22.10
N ALA A 520 -4.99 -2.98 -21.69
CA ALA A 520 -5.11 -4.43 -21.60
C ALA A 520 -6.04 -4.83 -20.44
N ASN A 521 -6.88 -5.85 -20.67
CA ASN A 521 -7.57 -6.51 -19.56
C ASN A 521 -6.53 -7.25 -18.71
N CYS A 522 -6.63 -7.15 -17.40
CA CYS A 522 -5.85 -8.01 -16.51
C CYS A 522 -6.58 -9.36 -16.36
N PRO A 523 -5.96 -10.50 -16.72
CA PRO A 523 -6.57 -11.81 -16.56
C PRO A 523 -6.57 -12.28 -15.09
N ARG A 524 -5.87 -11.57 -14.21
CA ARG A 524 -5.71 -11.89 -12.80
C ARG A 524 -6.76 -11.14 -11.98
N PRO A 525 -7.24 -11.72 -10.86
CA PRO A 525 -8.13 -11.04 -9.92
C PRO A 525 -7.34 -10.06 -9.03
N THR A 526 -6.63 -9.13 -9.66
CA THR A 526 -5.84 -8.08 -8.99
C THR A 526 -6.31 -6.72 -9.46
N ALA A 527 -6.16 -5.70 -8.62
CA ALA A 527 -6.41 -4.32 -9.04
C ALA A 527 -5.55 -4.00 -10.27
N ALA A 528 -6.20 -3.52 -11.32
CA ALA A 528 -5.57 -3.21 -12.60
C ALA A 528 -6.10 -1.88 -13.13
N LEU A 529 -5.33 -1.22 -13.98
CA LEU A 529 -5.78 0.07 -14.55
C LEU A 529 -7.06 -0.09 -15.39
N ALA A 530 -7.29 -1.26 -15.99
CA ALA A 530 -8.51 -1.54 -16.75
C ALA A 530 -9.79 -1.53 -15.88
N ASP A 531 -9.66 -1.59 -14.56
CA ASP A 531 -10.79 -1.50 -13.63
C ASP A 531 -11.54 -0.18 -13.70
N VAL A 532 -10.96 0.87 -14.29
CA VAL A 532 -11.66 2.11 -14.64
C VAL A 532 -13.00 1.84 -15.35
N ARG A 533 -13.06 0.77 -16.17
CA ARG A 533 -14.23 0.33 -16.94
C ARG A 533 -15.40 -0.09 -16.05
N GLN A 534 -15.11 -0.55 -14.83
CA GLN A 534 -16.16 -0.96 -13.88
C GLN A 534 -16.77 0.26 -13.17
N VAL A 535 -16.05 1.39 -13.11
CA VAL A 535 -16.52 2.64 -12.51
C VAL A 535 -17.34 3.47 -13.50
N ALA A 536 -16.80 3.69 -14.71
CA ALA A 536 -17.50 4.37 -15.80
C ALA A 536 -16.90 4.01 -17.18
N GLU A 537 -17.71 4.10 -18.23
CA GLU A 537 -17.32 3.76 -19.62
C GLU A 537 -16.63 4.91 -20.36
N ASP A 538 -16.42 6.07 -19.73
CA ASP A 538 -15.85 7.27 -20.38
C ASP A 538 -14.57 7.76 -19.69
N PHE A 539 -13.88 6.86 -18.97
CA PHE A 539 -12.59 7.19 -18.36
C PHE A 539 -11.50 7.42 -19.41
N VAL A 540 -10.73 8.49 -19.21
CA VAL A 540 -9.46 8.74 -19.89
C VAL A 540 -8.32 8.73 -18.87
N ILE A 541 -7.18 8.13 -19.23
CA ILE A 541 -6.00 8.06 -18.37
C ILE A 541 -5.16 9.31 -18.61
N LEU A 542 -4.99 10.13 -17.58
CA LEU A 542 -4.36 11.43 -17.69
C LEU A 542 -2.84 11.37 -17.54
N ARG A 543 -2.35 10.65 -16.52
CA ARG A 543 -0.92 10.47 -16.24
C ARG A 543 -0.66 9.34 -15.24
N THR A 544 0.56 8.80 -15.27
CA THR A 544 1.10 7.97 -14.19
C THR A 544 1.74 8.87 -13.13
N LEU A 545 1.48 8.60 -11.85
CA LEU A 545 2.04 9.37 -10.76
C LEU A 545 3.56 9.12 -10.63
N PRO A 546 4.36 10.15 -10.30
CA PRO A 546 5.82 10.08 -10.41
C PRO A 546 6.52 9.01 -9.57
N GLY A 547 5.95 8.65 -8.40
CA GLY A 547 6.59 7.75 -7.44
C GLY A 547 6.88 6.37 -8.04
N GLY A 548 5.84 5.62 -8.41
CA GLY A 548 5.99 4.32 -9.05
C GLY A 548 6.64 4.40 -10.43
N LEU A 549 6.36 5.46 -11.19
CA LEU A 549 6.95 5.66 -12.51
C LEU A 549 8.48 5.75 -12.43
N ARG A 550 9.02 6.51 -11.46
CA ARG A 550 10.46 6.61 -11.25
C ARG A 550 11.08 5.26 -10.94
N VAL A 551 10.46 4.45 -10.08
CA VAL A 551 10.96 3.09 -9.77
C VAL A 551 11.07 2.23 -11.03
N VAL A 552 10.05 2.26 -11.89
CA VAL A 552 10.08 1.51 -13.17
C VAL A 552 11.18 2.06 -14.10
N LEU A 553 11.29 3.38 -14.25
CA LEU A 553 12.30 3.99 -15.13
C LEU A 553 13.74 3.77 -14.64
N ASP A 554 13.99 3.93 -13.34
CA ASP A 554 15.30 3.70 -12.73
C ASP A 554 15.73 2.24 -12.92
N PHE A 555 14.79 1.31 -12.78
CA PHE A 555 15.03 -0.11 -13.07
C PHE A 555 15.40 -0.34 -14.53
N LEU A 556 14.57 0.17 -15.44
CA LEU A 556 14.75 0.01 -16.87
C LEU A 556 16.11 0.58 -17.33
N ALA A 557 16.53 1.70 -16.75
CA ALA A 557 17.86 2.27 -16.96
C ALA A 557 18.97 1.36 -16.39
N ALA A 558 18.78 0.83 -15.17
CA ALA A 558 19.78 0.03 -14.46
C ALA A 558 20.07 -1.32 -15.11
N VAL A 559 19.04 -2.02 -15.61
CA VAL A 559 19.17 -3.41 -16.09
C VAL A 559 19.35 -3.50 -17.60
N HIS A 560 18.70 -2.61 -18.36
CA HIS A 560 18.67 -2.71 -19.82
C HIS A 560 19.48 -1.62 -20.52
N ALA A 561 20.25 -0.82 -19.77
CA ALA A 561 21.06 0.28 -20.28
C ALA A 561 20.25 1.20 -21.22
N LEU A 562 18.99 1.44 -20.88
CA LEU A 562 18.14 2.31 -21.68
C LEU A 562 18.75 3.70 -21.74
N PRO A 563 18.84 4.30 -22.94
CA PRO A 563 19.24 5.69 -23.03
C PRO A 563 18.25 6.51 -22.23
N ALA A 564 18.75 7.34 -21.31
CA ALA A 564 17.88 8.28 -20.60
C ALA A 564 17.08 9.06 -21.66
N PRO A 565 15.74 9.18 -21.52
CA PRO A 565 14.97 9.98 -22.47
C PRO A 565 15.45 11.43 -22.35
N THR A 566 16.31 11.86 -23.28
CA THR A 566 16.93 13.19 -23.25
C THR A 566 16.04 14.26 -23.89
N ASP A 567 15.10 13.85 -24.73
CA ASP A 567 14.28 14.70 -25.59
C ASP A 567 12.78 14.70 -25.22
N TRP A 568 12.34 13.82 -24.32
CA TRP A 568 10.94 13.76 -23.88
C TRP A 568 10.78 13.38 -22.41
N ARG A 569 9.62 13.69 -21.85
CA ARG A 569 9.22 13.33 -20.50
C ARG A 569 8.11 12.30 -20.54
N CYS A 570 8.28 11.20 -19.83
CA CYS A 570 7.25 10.17 -19.70
C CYS A 570 6.07 10.69 -18.88
N ARG A 571 4.89 10.71 -19.50
CA ARG A 571 3.62 11.10 -18.89
C ARG A 571 2.79 9.89 -18.46
N LEU A 572 2.78 8.83 -19.27
CA LEU A 572 2.05 7.59 -19.00
C LEU A 572 2.96 6.38 -19.18
N CYS A 573 2.73 5.38 -18.34
CA CYS A 573 3.31 4.05 -18.42
C CYS A 573 2.18 3.07 -18.11
N VAL A 574 1.63 2.41 -19.13
CA VAL A 574 0.38 1.62 -19.01
C VAL A 574 0.47 0.32 -19.78
N GLN A 575 -0.29 -0.68 -19.37
CA GLN A 575 -0.41 -1.93 -20.10
C GLN A 575 -1.40 -1.80 -21.27
N VAL A 576 -0.97 -2.17 -22.47
CA VAL A 576 -1.77 -2.12 -23.71
C VAL A 576 -1.82 -3.48 -24.39
N VAL A 577 -2.88 -3.71 -25.17
CA VAL A 577 -2.98 -4.87 -26.06
C VAL A 577 -2.30 -4.53 -27.38
N ASP A 578 -1.31 -5.31 -27.79
CA ASP A 578 -0.68 -5.20 -29.10
C ASP A 578 -1.01 -6.42 -29.95
N GLY A 579 -2.20 -6.43 -30.58
CA GLY A 579 -2.62 -7.41 -31.57
C GLY A 579 -2.19 -8.86 -31.28
N GLU A 580 -1.45 -9.46 -32.22
CA GLU A 580 -0.91 -10.83 -32.13
C GLU A 580 0.25 -10.98 -31.12
N SER A 581 0.91 -9.89 -30.74
CA SER A 581 2.10 -9.89 -29.88
C SER A 581 1.78 -10.04 -28.38
N GLY A 582 0.51 -9.96 -27.99
CA GLY A 582 0.09 -10.04 -26.59
C GLY A 582 0.18 -8.71 -25.85
N MET A 583 0.33 -8.78 -24.52
CA MET A 583 0.35 -7.61 -23.65
C MET A 583 1.72 -6.93 -23.62
N ARG A 584 1.74 -5.60 -23.76
CA ARG A 584 2.97 -4.79 -23.67
C ARG A 584 2.81 -3.65 -22.67
N LEU A 585 3.90 -3.24 -22.06
CA LEU A 585 3.97 -1.99 -21.29
C LEU A 585 4.37 -0.85 -22.24
N ALA A 586 3.48 0.12 -22.45
CA ALA A 586 3.72 1.25 -23.33
C ALA A 586 3.99 2.52 -22.53
N LEU A 587 5.03 3.26 -22.93
CA LEU A 587 5.37 4.57 -22.39
C LEU A 587 4.98 5.66 -23.37
N TYR A 588 4.24 6.66 -22.88
CA TYR A 588 3.80 7.81 -23.66
C TYR A 588 4.40 9.10 -23.10
N ASP A 589 4.63 10.07 -23.99
CA ASP A 589 5.12 11.39 -23.61
C ASP A 589 3.99 12.37 -23.24
N GLU A 590 4.36 13.64 -23.02
CA GLU A 590 3.41 14.71 -22.68
C GLU A 590 2.32 14.95 -23.74
N ARG A 591 2.60 14.62 -25.01
CA ARG A 591 1.66 14.71 -26.14
C ARG A 591 0.83 13.45 -26.32
N LEU A 592 0.97 12.46 -25.44
CA LEU A 592 0.37 11.13 -25.55
C LEU A 592 0.84 10.39 -26.81
N GLU A 593 2.04 10.71 -27.32
CA GLU A 593 2.68 9.94 -28.37
C GLU A 593 3.37 8.73 -27.73
N ARG A 594 3.11 7.53 -28.27
CA ARG A 594 3.75 6.30 -27.80
C ARG A 594 5.23 6.34 -28.19
N ARG A 595 6.13 6.27 -27.21
CA ARG A 595 7.58 6.34 -27.43
C ARG A 595 8.23 4.96 -27.37
N TRP A 596 7.98 4.23 -26.29
CA TRP A 596 8.55 2.91 -26.07
C TRP A 596 7.49 1.86 -25.79
N GLU A 597 7.79 0.63 -26.17
CA GLU A 597 7.03 -0.57 -25.83
C GLU A 597 7.96 -1.61 -25.23
N ILE A 598 7.52 -2.22 -24.14
CA ILE A 598 8.30 -3.20 -23.40
C ILE A 598 7.48 -4.48 -23.33
N ALA A 599 8.02 -5.55 -23.92
CA ALA A 599 7.48 -6.89 -23.82
C ALA A 599 8.26 -7.67 -22.76
N CYS A 600 7.54 -8.28 -21.81
CA CYS A 600 8.13 -9.04 -20.71
C CYS A 600 7.92 -10.54 -20.96
N SER A 601 8.99 -11.32 -20.87
CA SER A 601 8.90 -12.77 -21.01
C SER A 601 8.73 -13.43 -19.65
N GLY A 602 7.51 -13.86 -19.32
CA GLY A 602 7.23 -14.59 -18.08
C GLY A 602 7.95 -15.92 -17.95
N SER A 603 8.33 -16.56 -19.08
CA SER A 603 9.03 -17.85 -19.08
C SER A 603 10.44 -17.79 -18.48
N ALA A 604 11.08 -16.62 -18.48
CA ALA A 604 12.36 -16.43 -17.82
C ALA A 604 12.21 -16.27 -16.29
N GLY A 605 10.98 -16.12 -15.78
CA GLY A 605 10.70 -15.84 -14.39
C GLY A 605 11.07 -14.42 -13.96
N TYR A 606 11.12 -14.21 -12.65
CA TYR A 606 11.38 -12.90 -12.04
C TYR A 606 12.70 -12.93 -11.23
N ILE A 607 13.30 -11.75 -11.05
CA ILE A 607 14.35 -11.46 -10.06
C ILE A 607 13.79 -10.51 -9.01
N THR A 608 14.17 -10.71 -7.75
CA THR A 608 13.84 -9.78 -6.66
C THR A 608 15.07 -8.94 -6.33
N ARG A 609 14.89 -7.62 -6.22
CA ARG A 609 15.90 -6.67 -5.75
C ARG A 609 15.24 -5.63 -4.87
N ALA A 610 15.79 -5.43 -3.67
CA ALA A 610 15.21 -4.58 -2.64
C ALA A 610 13.73 -4.91 -2.40
N GLY A 611 13.37 -6.20 -2.42
CA GLY A 611 12.00 -6.66 -2.20
C GLY A 611 11.03 -6.33 -3.36
N VAL A 612 11.53 -5.89 -4.51
CA VAL A 612 10.75 -5.61 -5.73
C VAL A 612 11.06 -6.67 -6.79
N GLU A 613 10.02 -7.28 -7.36
CA GLU A 613 10.15 -8.27 -8.43
C GLU A 613 10.16 -7.65 -9.81
N LEU A 614 10.99 -8.20 -10.69
CA LEU A 614 11.23 -7.67 -12.03
C LEU A 614 11.39 -8.83 -13.01
N PRO A 615 10.80 -8.76 -14.22
CA PRO A 615 10.98 -9.81 -15.22
C PRO A 615 12.47 -9.99 -15.57
N ARG A 616 12.96 -11.24 -15.62
CA ARG A 616 14.37 -11.51 -15.98
C ARG A 616 14.71 -11.14 -17.42
N SER A 617 13.73 -11.20 -18.29
CA SER A 617 13.89 -10.95 -19.72
C SER A 617 12.82 -9.98 -20.17
N ILE A 618 13.25 -8.80 -20.62
CA ILE A 618 12.41 -7.87 -21.34
C ILE A 618 13.03 -7.57 -22.69
N SER A 619 12.18 -7.24 -23.66
CA SER A 619 12.57 -6.70 -24.96
C SER A 619 11.91 -5.35 -25.12
N ILE A 620 12.64 -4.41 -25.72
CA ILE A 620 12.21 -3.01 -25.84
C ILE A 620 12.15 -2.66 -27.31
N GLY A 621 10.98 -2.25 -27.77
CA GLY A 621 10.74 -1.68 -29.09
C GLY A 621 10.57 -0.17 -29.02
N VAL A 622 11.03 0.54 -30.05
CA VAL A 622 10.72 1.96 -30.27
C VAL A 622 9.51 2.01 -31.19
N SER A 623 8.45 2.71 -30.78
CA SER A 623 7.27 2.88 -31.64
C SER A 623 7.59 3.88 -32.75
N ALA A 624 7.39 3.47 -34.00
CA ALA A 624 7.52 4.35 -35.17
C ALA A 624 6.19 5.04 -35.52
N GLU A 625 5.06 4.59 -34.96
CA GLU A 625 3.73 5.08 -35.33
C GLU A 625 3.11 5.96 -34.23
N PRO A 626 2.55 7.13 -34.60
CA PRO A 626 1.74 7.92 -33.68
C PRO A 626 0.43 7.18 -33.36
N ALA A 627 0.07 7.10 -32.09
CA ALA A 627 -1.22 6.55 -31.68
C ALA A 627 -2.35 7.44 -32.25
N ALA A 628 -3.37 6.83 -32.87
CA ALA A 628 -4.57 7.55 -33.27
C ALA A 628 -5.28 8.05 -32.00
N VAL A 629 -5.23 9.37 -31.77
CA VAL A 629 -6.01 10.03 -30.73
C VAL A 629 -7.35 10.36 -31.34
N ASP A 630 -8.39 9.58 -31.02
CA ASP A 630 -9.77 9.97 -31.31
C ASP A 630 -10.06 11.24 -30.51
N GLN A 631 -10.32 12.35 -31.22
CA GLN A 631 -10.63 13.67 -30.65
C GLN A 631 -12.08 13.75 -30.17
#